data_AF-A0A9P5UJX1-F1
#
_entry.id   AF-A0A9P5UJX1-F1
#
_cell.length_a   1.000
_cell.length_b   1.000
_cell.length_c   1.000
_cell.angle_alpha   90.00
_cell.angle_beta   90.00
_cell.angle_gamma   90.00
#
_symmetry.space_group_name_H-M   'P 1'
#
loop_
_entity.id
_entity.type
_entity.pdbx_description
1 polymer ?
#
loop_
_entity_poly.entity_id
_entity_poly.type
_entity_poly.pdbx_seq_one_letter_code
_entity_poly.pdbx_strand_id
1 'polypeptide(L)'
;MEALFFNADNGYLEAVVRGYRSSILNNTAYINLTQCETLEDVKLQLAASDYGPLLQNEAHITTSLLAGKCTEKLVQEFNYLRAHAVAPLSNFLDYLTYAYMIDNVILLITGTLHERDTHELLERCHPLGVFDSMPALCVATNVAELYNSVLVETPLAPYFKDCLSAEDLDEMNIEIIRNTLYKAYLEDFYHFSLSFGGPTAEIMGELLQFEADRRSLNITINSFGTELTKDDRAKLFPHIGRLFPEGNLKLAKSDDIEQVKAVCDVFLEYRQFFDNSTGTAATKTLDDRFFEYEVDLNKKSFQQQFHYALFYSFLKLKEQEVRNIVWVAECISQGQKDRINNYIPIF
;
A
#
# COMPACT_ATOMS: atom_id res chain seq x y z
N MET A 1 25.15 -16.53 6.95
CA MET A 1 25.98 -15.86 7.98
C MET A 1 25.21 -14.71 8.65
N GLU A 2 24.29 -14.04 7.95
CA GLU A 2 23.41 -12.98 8.51
C GLU A 2 22.52 -13.42 9.69
N ALA A 3 22.00 -14.66 9.66
CA ALA A 3 21.19 -15.21 10.76
C ALA A 3 21.91 -15.22 12.13
N LEU A 4 23.25 -15.18 12.16
CA LEU A 4 24.02 -15.21 13.40
C LEU A 4 24.00 -13.88 14.15
N PHE A 5 23.89 -12.75 13.43
CA PHE A 5 23.94 -11.41 14.01
C PHE A 5 22.58 -10.73 14.05
N PHE A 6 21.61 -11.17 13.23
CA PHE A 6 20.28 -10.59 13.16
C PHE A 6 19.59 -10.51 14.53
N ASN A 7 19.69 -11.56 15.34
CA ASN A 7 19.03 -11.64 16.63
C ASN A 7 19.61 -10.72 17.70
N ALA A 8 20.82 -10.18 17.51
CA ALA A 8 21.45 -9.29 18.49
C ALA A 8 20.62 -8.02 18.69
N ASP A 9 20.13 -7.44 17.59
CA ASP A 9 19.39 -6.18 17.62
C ASP A 9 17.90 -6.35 17.25
N ASN A 10 17.56 -7.33 16.38
CA ASN A 10 16.23 -7.42 15.78
C ASN A 10 15.41 -8.64 16.21
N GLY A 11 15.99 -9.56 17.00
CA GLY A 11 15.31 -10.81 17.38
C GLY A 11 14.03 -10.58 18.18
N TYR A 12 14.04 -9.57 19.06
CA TYR A 12 12.85 -9.16 19.81
C TYR A 12 11.73 -8.68 18.88
N LEU A 13 12.05 -7.77 17.95
CA LEU A 13 11.07 -7.19 17.03
C LEU A 13 10.51 -8.21 16.04
N GLU A 14 11.35 -9.13 15.54
CA GLU A 14 10.89 -10.22 14.70
C GLU A 14 9.87 -11.11 15.44
N ALA A 15 10.14 -11.44 16.71
CA ALA A 15 9.22 -12.21 17.54
C ALA A 15 7.89 -11.49 17.76
N VAL A 16 7.93 -10.17 18.01
CA VAL A 16 6.72 -9.34 18.17
C VAL A 16 5.88 -9.35 16.89
N VAL A 17 6.49 -9.11 15.72
CA VAL A 17 5.78 -9.11 14.43
C VAL A 17 5.16 -10.48 14.12
N ARG A 18 5.88 -11.58 14.41
CA ARG A 18 5.31 -12.93 14.27
C ARG A 18 4.16 -13.19 15.25
N GLY A 19 4.22 -12.61 16.44
CA GLY A 19 3.11 -12.56 17.39
C GLY A 19 1.90 -11.84 16.79
N TYR A 20 2.08 -10.63 16.26
CA TYR A 20 1.02 -9.88 15.59
C TYR A 20 0.48 -10.57 14.34
N ARG A 21 1.28 -11.37 13.64
CA ARG A 21 0.76 -12.21 12.54
C ARG A 21 -0.29 -13.22 13.03
N SER A 22 -0.21 -13.67 14.27
CA SER A 22 -1.21 -14.59 14.85
C SER A 22 -2.51 -13.88 15.22
N SER A 23 -2.53 -12.55 15.26
CA SER A 23 -3.74 -11.76 15.50
C SER A 23 -4.58 -11.51 14.25
N ILE A 24 -4.03 -11.80 13.07
CA ILE A 24 -4.74 -11.61 11.81
C ILE A 24 -5.91 -12.60 11.74
N LEU A 25 -7.09 -12.10 11.41
CA LEU A 25 -8.31 -12.88 11.30
C LEU A 25 -8.14 -14.05 10.33
N ASN A 26 -8.51 -15.25 10.79
CA ASN A 26 -8.52 -16.46 9.99
C ASN A 26 -9.82 -16.58 9.18
N ASN A 27 -9.85 -17.51 8.23
CA ASN A 27 -11.03 -17.75 7.41
C ASN A 27 -12.30 -18.06 8.25
N THR A 28 -12.18 -18.78 9.36
CA THR A 28 -13.31 -19.06 10.26
C THR A 28 -13.90 -17.78 10.86
N ALA A 29 -13.06 -16.83 11.26
CA ALA A 29 -13.50 -15.55 11.79
C ALA A 29 -14.20 -14.72 10.71
N TYR A 30 -13.71 -14.73 9.46
CA TYR A 30 -14.41 -14.10 8.34
C TYR A 30 -15.77 -14.74 8.06
N ILE A 31 -15.86 -16.07 8.05
CA ILE A 31 -17.15 -16.76 7.90
C ILE A 31 -18.14 -16.32 8.98
N ASN A 32 -17.70 -16.21 10.23
CA ASN A 32 -18.55 -15.72 11.31
C ASN A 32 -18.97 -14.25 11.10
N LEU A 33 -18.06 -13.39 10.62
CA LEU A 33 -18.36 -11.98 10.31
C LEU A 33 -19.38 -11.85 9.18
N THR A 34 -19.32 -12.68 8.13
CA THR A 34 -20.29 -12.64 7.03
C THR A 34 -21.71 -13.04 7.45
N GLN A 35 -21.85 -13.79 8.55
CA GLN A 35 -23.14 -14.21 9.10
C GLN A 35 -23.82 -13.11 9.93
N CYS A 36 -23.11 -12.04 10.30
CA CYS A 36 -23.68 -10.91 11.03
C CYS A 36 -24.78 -10.20 10.24
N GLU A 37 -25.80 -9.68 10.93
CA GLU A 37 -26.92 -8.93 10.33
C GLU A 37 -26.82 -7.44 10.61
N THR A 38 -26.22 -7.06 11.73
CA THR A 38 -26.03 -5.65 12.13
C THR A 38 -24.57 -5.34 12.41
N LEU A 39 -24.22 -4.04 12.41
CA LEU A 39 -22.88 -3.59 12.79
C LEU A 39 -22.56 -3.86 14.27
N GLU A 40 -23.58 -3.96 15.12
CA GLU A 40 -23.40 -4.35 16.53
C GLU A 40 -23.04 -5.84 16.66
N ASP A 41 -23.57 -6.70 15.79
CA ASP A 41 -23.15 -8.11 15.74
C ASP A 41 -21.69 -8.23 15.27
N VAL A 42 -21.30 -7.42 14.27
CA VAL A 42 -19.91 -7.35 13.80
C VAL A 42 -18.99 -6.92 14.95
N LYS A 43 -19.39 -5.91 15.73
CA LYS A 43 -18.66 -5.48 16.92
C LYS A 43 -18.49 -6.60 17.93
N LEU A 44 -19.57 -7.32 18.24
CA LEU A 44 -19.55 -8.40 19.21
C LEU A 44 -18.61 -9.53 18.74
N GLN A 45 -18.62 -9.84 17.44
CA GLN A 45 -17.74 -10.85 16.86
C GLN A 45 -16.28 -10.39 16.84
N LEU A 46 -16.01 -9.12 16.52
CA LEU A 46 -14.69 -8.52 16.61
C LEU A 46 -14.21 -8.37 18.06
N ALA A 47 -15.11 -8.32 19.05
CA ALA A 47 -14.74 -8.27 20.45
C ALA A 47 -14.05 -9.55 20.95
N ALA A 48 -14.30 -10.69 20.29
CA ALA A 48 -13.57 -11.93 20.53
C ALA A 48 -12.16 -11.95 19.91
N SER A 49 -11.84 -10.98 19.06
CA SER A 49 -10.53 -10.79 18.45
C SER A 49 -9.75 -9.68 19.15
N ASP A 50 -8.50 -9.45 18.73
CA ASP A 50 -7.66 -8.43 19.32
C ASP A 50 -8.16 -6.98 19.07
N TYR A 51 -9.21 -6.80 18.24
CA TYR A 51 -9.89 -5.51 18.06
C TYR A 51 -10.85 -5.16 19.22
N GLY A 52 -11.16 -6.11 20.11
CA GLY A 52 -12.15 -5.91 21.17
C GLY A 52 -11.93 -4.70 22.09
N PRO A 53 -10.74 -4.48 22.65
CA PRO A 53 -10.49 -3.35 23.55
C PRO A 53 -10.75 -1.98 22.91
N LEU A 54 -10.60 -1.87 21.57
CA LEU A 54 -10.74 -0.60 20.85
C LEU A 54 -12.19 -0.23 20.59
N LEU A 55 -13.07 -1.23 20.46
CA LEU A 55 -14.47 -1.02 20.13
C LEU A 55 -15.37 -0.92 21.37
N GLN A 56 -14.87 -1.26 22.57
CA GLN A 56 -15.65 -1.29 23.81
C GLN A 56 -16.20 0.09 24.22
N ASN A 57 -15.49 1.18 23.92
CA ASN A 57 -15.84 2.52 24.38
C ASN A 57 -16.87 3.24 23.50
N GLU A 58 -17.16 2.72 22.30
CA GLU A 58 -18.03 3.38 21.33
C GLU A 58 -19.48 2.89 21.44
N ALA A 59 -20.44 3.79 21.58
CA ALA A 59 -21.86 3.45 21.75
C ALA A 59 -22.60 3.18 20.44
N HIS A 60 -22.16 3.78 19.33
CA HIS A 60 -22.71 3.57 17.99
C HIS A 60 -21.58 3.35 16.99
N ILE A 61 -21.67 2.28 16.20
CA ILE A 61 -20.64 1.96 15.21
C ILE A 61 -21.12 2.35 13.82
N THR A 62 -20.29 3.15 13.14
CA THR A 62 -20.36 3.38 11.70
C THR A 62 -19.21 2.65 11.00
N THR A 63 -19.37 2.38 9.70
CA THR A 63 -18.31 1.77 8.88
C THR A 63 -17.04 2.62 8.86
N SER A 64 -17.18 3.96 8.82
CA SER A 64 -16.06 4.90 8.88
C SER A 64 -15.32 4.88 10.22
N LEU A 65 -16.05 4.82 11.34
CA LEU A 65 -15.45 4.72 12.67
C LEU A 65 -14.70 3.39 12.84
N LEU A 66 -15.27 2.30 12.34
CA LEU A 66 -14.62 0.99 12.34
C LEU A 66 -13.31 1.02 11.55
N ALA A 67 -13.33 1.58 10.33
CA ALA A 67 -12.13 1.75 9.50
C ALA A 67 -11.06 2.58 10.23
N GLY A 68 -11.46 3.70 10.84
CA GLY A 68 -10.58 4.57 11.62
C GLY A 68 -9.93 3.85 12.80
N LYS A 69 -10.72 3.11 13.61
CA LYS A 69 -10.19 2.37 14.78
C LYS A 69 -9.31 1.20 14.39
N CYS A 70 -9.64 0.46 13.34
CA CYS A 70 -8.79 -0.60 12.81
C CYS A 70 -7.44 -0.06 12.30
N THR A 71 -7.47 1.10 11.63
CA THR A 71 -6.25 1.78 11.15
C THR A 71 -5.44 2.35 12.32
N GLU A 72 -6.10 2.94 13.33
CA GLU A 72 -5.45 3.46 14.54
C GLU A 72 -4.65 2.35 15.25
N LYS A 73 -5.22 1.14 15.33
CA LYS A 73 -4.51 -0.03 15.87
C LYS A 73 -3.24 -0.35 15.08
N LEU A 74 -3.35 -0.44 13.76
CA LEU A 74 -2.23 -0.73 12.88
C LEU A 74 -1.11 0.29 13.07
N VAL A 75 -1.48 1.58 13.18
CA VAL A 75 -0.55 2.67 13.41
C VAL A 75 0.13 2.56 14.77
N GLN A 76 -0.60 2.21 15.83
CA GLN A 76 -0.03 1.98 17.15
C GLN A 76 0.97 0.83 17.16
N GLU A 77 0.62 -0.31 16.54
CA GLU A 77 1.51 -1.47 16.41
C GLU A 77 2.77 -1.11 15.59
N PHE A 78 2.61 -0.38 14.49
CA PHE A 78 3.74 0.05 13.66
C PHE A 78 4.66 1.04 14.38
N ASN A 79 4.09 2.04 15.07
CA ASN A 79 4.86 3.02 15.83
C ASN A 79 5.62 2.37 16.99
N TYR A 80 5.05 1.35 17.62
CA TYR A 80 5.73 0.55 18.62
C TYR A 80 6.98 -0.13 18.05
N LEU A 81 6.86 -0.77 16.87
CA LEU A 81 7.99 -1.39 16.19
C LEU A 81 9.07 -0.36 15.82
N ARG A 82 8.65 0.79 15.29
CA ARG A 82 9.56 1.89 14.91
C ARG A 82 10.31 2.48 16.10
N ALA A 83 9.64 2.68 17.23
CA ALA A 83 10.24 3.24 18.44
C ALA A 83 11.30 2.34 19.07
N HIS A 84 11.21 1.03 18.84
CA HIS A 84 12.16 0.04 19.36
C HIS A 84 13.17 -0.46 18.32
N ALA A 85 13.08 -0.01 17.07
CA ALA A 85 14.00 -0.37 16.01
C ALA A 85 15.30 0.45 16.07
N VAL A 86 16.43 -0.22 15.88
CA VAL A 86 17.76 0.39 15.73
C VAL A 86 18.19 0.30 14.27
N ALA A 87 19.09 1.18 13.83
CA ALA A 87 19.67 1.09 12.50
C ALA A 87 20.34 -0.30 12.31
N PRO A 88 20.06 -1.01 11.21
CA PRO A 88 19.48 -0.49 9.98
C PRO A 88 17.96 -0.70 9.79
N LEU A 89 17.28 -1.39 10.73
CA LEU A 89 15.84 -1.64 10.66
C LEU A 89 15.02 -0.35 10.79
N SER A 90 15.47 0.61 11.60
CA SER A 90 14.80 1.92 11.72
C SER A 90 14.63 2.60 10.35
N ASN A 91 15.70 2.64 9.56
CA ASN A 91 15.70 3.24 8.22
C ASN A 91 14.76 2.46 7.29
N PHE A 92 14.76 1.12 7.38
CA PHE A 92 13.84 0.29 6.60
C PHE A 92 12.37 0.59 6.92
N LEU A 93 12.03 0.77 8.20
CA LEU A 93 10.67 1.17 8.61
C LEU A 93 10.34 2.59 8.15
N ASP A 94 11.31 3.52 8.13
CA ASP A 94 11.10 4.87 7.59
C ASP A 94 10.76 4.81 6.09
N TYR A 95 11.44 3.98 5.29
CA TYR A 95 11.09 3.77 3.88
C TYR A 95 9.65 3.27 3.69
N LEU A 96 9.10 2.49 4.62
CA LEU A 96 7.68 2.07 4.55
C LEU A 96 6.73 3.26 4.71
N THR A 97 7.11 4.26 5.52
CA THR A 97 6.28 5.45 5.74
C THR A 97 6.26 6.39 4.54
N TYR A 98 7.30 6.38 3.69
CA TYR A 98 7.43 7.30 2.56
C TYR A 98 6.30 7.16 1.54
N ALA A 99 5.77 5.95 1.32
CA ALA A 99 4.60 5.75 0.46
C ALA A 99 3.38 6.58 0.95
N TYR A 100 3.08 6.52 2.24
CA TYR A 100 1.99 7.30 2.84
C TYR A 100 2.29 8.80 2.90
N MET A 101 3.57 9.17 3.07
CA MET A 101 3.98 10.57 3.01
C MET A 101 3.75 11.15 1.62
N ILE A 102 4.07 10.40 0.55
CA ILE A 102 3.79 10.82 -0.84
C ILE A 102 2.29 11.05 -1.02
N ASP A 103 1.44 10.11 -0.60
CA ASP A 103 -0.02 10.27 -0.71
C ASP A 103 -0.55 11.47 0.07
N ASN A 104 -0.05 11.68 1.29
CA ASN A 104 -0.44 12.83 2.11
C ASN A 104 0.00 14.16 1.48
N VAL A 105 1.22 14.24 0.96
CA VAL A 105 1.72 15.45 0.27
C VAL A 105 0.88 15.72 -0.98
N ILE A 106 0.56 14.69 -1.77
CA ILE A 106 -0.31 14.84 -2.94
C ILE A 106 -1.71 15.32 -2.52
N LEU A 107 -2.28 14.75 -1.46
CA LEU A 107 -3.58 15.20 -0.93
C LEU A 107 -3.54 16.69 -0.52
N LEU A 108 -2.46 17.13 0.13
CA LEU A 108 -2.29 18.52 0.52
C LEU A 108 -2.15 19.44 -0.72
N ILE A 109 -1.38 19.05 -1.73
CA ILE A 109 -1.26 19.79 -3.00
C ILE A 109 -2.63 19.93 -3.69
N THR A 110 -3.42 18.85 -3.77
CA THR A 110 -4.77 18.92 -4.36
C THR A 110 -5.69 19.87 -3.59
N GLY A 111 -5.54 19.89 -2.27
CA GLY A 111 -6.37 20.69 -1.40
C GLY A 111 -6.04 22.18 -1.47
N THR A 112 -4.76 22.53 -1.55
CA THR A 112 -4.31 23.92 -1.74
C THR A 112 -4.69 24.45 -3.13
N LEU A 113 -4.58 23.63 -4.19
CA LEU A 113 -5.05 23.99 -5.53
C LEU A 113 -6.56 24.27 -5.60
N HIS A 114 -7.35 23.62 -4.73
CA HIS A 114 -8.80 23.82 -4.64
C HIS A 114 -9.24 24.77 -3.53
N GLU A 115 -8.30 25.51 -2.92
CA GLU A 115 -8.57 26.49 -1.84
C GLU A 115 -9.36 25.88 -0.66
N ARG A 116 -9.12 24.60 -0.32
CA ARG A 116 -9.73 23.95 0.84
C ARG A 116 -8.94 24.22 2.12
N ASP A 117 -9.64 24.24 3.24
CA ASP A 117 -9.02 24.38 4.56
C ASP A 117 -8.07 23.21 4.83
N THR A 118 -6.78 23.52 4.99
CA THR A 118 -5.71 22.54 5.24
C THR A 118 -5.94 21.74 6.52
N HIS A 119 -6.60 22.33 7.52
CA HIS A 119 -6.98 21.63 8.75
C HIS A 119 -7.99 20.49 8.53
N GLU A 120 -8.96 20.62 7.62
CA GLU A 120 -9.88 19.51 7.30
C GLU A 120 -9.14 18.39 6.56
N LEU A 121 -8.16 18.75 5.72
CA LEU A 121 -7.36 17.78 4.97
C LEU A 121 -6.45 16.97 5.90
N LEU A 122 -5.94 17.56 6.98
CA LEU A 122 -5.14 16.85 7.98
C LEU A 122 -5.91 15.69 8.61
N GLU A 123 -7.22 15.83 8.83
CA GLU A 123 -8.06 14.75 9.37
C GLU A 123 -8.22 13.58 8.38
N ARG A 124 -8.00 13.83 7.09
CA ARG A 124 -8.06 12.81 6.02
C ARG A 124 -6.68 12.22 5.66
N CYS A 125 -5.60 12.76 6.22
CA CYS A 125 -4.26 12.23 6.00
C CYS A 125 -4.10 10.84 6.65
N HIS A 126 -3.32 9.97 6.01
CA HIS A 126 -3.01 8.68 6.57
C HIS A 126 -2.03 8.83 7.76
N PRO A 127 -2.32 8.30 8.96
CA PRO A 127 -1.52 8.56 10.15
C PRO A 127 -0.07 8.06 10.07
N LEU A 128 0.23 7.02 9.28
CA LEU A 128 1.60 6.55 9.06
C LEU A 128 2.48 7.52 8.27
N GLY A 129 1.88 8.41 7.49
CA GLY A 129 2.57 9.41 6.68
C GLY A 129 2.59 10.79 7.32
N VAL A 130 2.23 10.92 8.60
CA VAL A 130 2.27 12.20 9.33
C VAL A 130 3.68 12.41 9.87
N PHE A 131 4.16 13.64 9.76
CA PHE A 131 5.45 14.06 10.29
C PHE A 131 5.31 15.36 11.07
N ASP A 132 6.26 15.62 11.97
CA ASP A 132 6.14 16.68 13.00
C ASP A 132 5.98 18.09 12.42
N SER A 133 6.53 18.34 11.22
CA SER A 133 6.43 19.61 10.50
C SER A 133 5.21 19.71 9.56
N MET A 134 4.23 18.81 9.65
CA MET A 134 2.96 18.96 8.91
C MET A 134 2.25 20.30 9.10
N PRO A 135 2.22 20.90 10.32
CA PRO A 135 1.62 22.22 10.50
C PRO A 135 2.30 23.32 9.66
N ALA A 136 3.59 23.19 9.33
CA ALA A 136 4.30 24.15 8.49
C ALA A 136 3.76 24.14 7.05
N LEU A 137 3.30 22.99 6.56
CA LEU A 137 2.67 22.85 5.24
C LEU A 137 1.30 23.53 5.19
N CYS A 138 0.58 23.57 6.32
CA CYS A 138 -0.75 24.18 6.41
C CYS A 138 -0.71 25.71 6.33
N VAL A 139 0.47 26.31 6.50
CA VAL A 139 0.71 27.76 6.37
C VAL A 139 0.93 28.16 4.91
N ALA A 140 1.35 27.23 4.05
CA ALA A 140 1.62 27.53 2.65
C ALA A 140 0.33 27.88 1.93
N THR A 141 0.31 29.07 1.30
CA THR A 141 -0.85 29.55 0.52
C THR A 141 -0.72 29.24 -0.96
N ASN A 142 0.52 29.03 -1.43
CA ASN A 142 0.85 28.76 -2.81
C ASN A 142 1.51 27.38 -2.95
N VAL A 143 1.32 26.74 -4.10
CA VAL A 143 1.93 25.43 -4.42
C VAL A 143 3.45 25.49 -4.40
N ALA A 144 4.05 26.60 -4.84
CA ALA A 144 5.49 26.83 -4.79
C ALA A 144 6.04 26.94 -3.35
N GLU A 145 5.28 27.54 -2.42
CA GLU A 145 5.66 27.58 -1.01
C GLU A 145 5.58 26.19 -0.39
N LEU A 146 4.50 25.46 -0.69
CA LEU A 146 4.30 24.08 -0.26
C LEU A 146 5.42 23.17 -0.76
N TYR A 147 5.81 23.29 -2.02
CA TYR A 147 6.93 22.55 -2.62
C TYR A 147 8.23 22.81 -1.87
N ASN A 148 8.56 24.07 -1.61
CA ASN A 148 9.78 24.42 -0.88
C ASN A 148 9.75 23.92 0.58
N SER A 149 8.60 24.00 1.24
CA SER A 149 8.43 23.43 2.59
C SER A 149 8.62 21.92 2.58
N VAL A 150 8.05 21.19 1.61
CA VAL A 150 8.23 19.74 1.46
C VAL A 150 9.71 19.40 1.22
N LEU A 151 10.41 20.14 0.36
CA LEU A 151 11.83 19.92 0.06
C LEU A 151 12.76 20.14 1.27
N VAL A 152 12.39 21.01 2.19
CA VAL A 152 13.21 21.32 3.38
C VAL A 152 12.90 20.37 4.52
N GLU A 153 11.61 20.07 4.72
CA GLU A 153 11.11 19.42 5.92
C GLU A 153 10.92 17.90 5.78
N THR A 154 10.91 17.36 4.56
CA THR A 154 10.63 15.94 4.33
C THR A 154 11.81 15.18 3.71
N PRO A 155 11.98 13.88 4.05
CA PRO A 155 12.98 13.02 3.42
C PRO A 155 12.67 12.73 1.95
N LEU A 156 11.52 13.18 1.43
CA LEU A 156 11.14 13.03 0.01
C LEU A 156 11.87 14.00 -0.91
N ALA A 157 12.66 14.93 -0.37
CA ALA A 157 13.37 15.95 -1.13
C ALA A 157 14.17 15.42 -2.35
N PRO A 158 14.87 14.28 -2.30
CA PRO A 158 15.56 13.72 -3.47
C PRO A 158 14.59 13.39 -4.62
N TYR A 159 13.41 12.86 -4.30
CA TYR A 159 12.42 12.44 -5.30
C TYR A 159 11.78 13.64 -6.00
N PHE A 160 11.61 14.76 -5.30
CA PHE A 160 11.06 15.98 -5.88
C PHE A 160 12.08 16.76 -6.74
N LYS A 161 13.34 16.84 -6.32
CA LYS A 161 14.38 17.60 -7.03
C LYS A 161 14.67 17.07 -8.43
N ASP A 162 14.68 15.75 -8.58
CA ASP A 162 15.05 15.12 -9.85
C ASP A 162 13.85 14.97 -10.80
N CYS A 163 12.62 15.13 -10.30
CA CYS A 163 11.41 14.80 -11.05
C CYS A 163 10.47 15.98 -11.33
N LEU A 164 10.44 17.03 -10.51
CA LEU A 164 9.39 18.06 -10.55
C LEU A 164 9.95 19.46 -10.32
N SER A 165 9.59 20.41 -11.19
CA SER A 165 9.73 21.84 -10.91
C SER A 165 8.46 22.41 -10.27
N ALA A 166 8.55 23.61 -9.69
CA ALA A 166 7.38 24.27 -9.10
C ALA A 166 6.31 24.65 -10.13
N GLU A 167 6.72 24.92 -11.38
CA GLU A 167 5.81 25.26 -12.50
C GLU A 167 5.05 24.02 -12.99
N ASP A 168 5.70 22.85 -12.96
CA ASP A 168 5.07 21.57 -13.31
C ASP A 168 3.93 21.19 -12.37
N LEU A 169 3.91 21.68 -11.13
CA LEU A 169 2.86 21.34 -10.16
C LEU A 169 1.50 21.98 -10.47
N ASP A 170 1.49 23.09 -11.21
CA ASP A 170 0.26 23.77 -11.63
C ASP A 170 -0.23 23.23 -13.00
N GLU A 171 0.68 22.80 -13.87
CA GLU A 171 0.39 22.36 -15.24
C GLU A 171 0.21 20.84 -15.38
N MET A 172 0.95 20.03 -14.61
CA MET A 172 0.85 18.58 -14.69
C MET A 172 -0.35 18.05 -13.91
N ASN A 173 -0.97 17.02 -14.46
CA ASN A 173 -1.99 16.28 -13.73
C ASN A 173 -1.38 15.68 -12.45
N ILE A 174 -2.04 15.89 -11.33
CA ILE A 174 -1.62 15.45 -10.00
C ILE A 174 -1.37 13.94 -9.94
N GLU A 175 -2.09 13.15 -10.73
CA GLU A 175 -1.84 11.70 -10.84
C GLU A 175 -0.50 11.38 -11.51
N ILE A 176 -0.03 12.22 -12.45
CA ILE A 176 1.28 12.06 -13.10
C ILE A 176 2.39 12.37 -12.08
N ILE A 177 2.22 13.43 -11.29
CA ILE A 177 3.11 13.81 -10.18
C ILE A 177 3.21 12.66 -9.19
N ARG A 178 2.06 12.13 -8.73
CA ARG A 178 1.99 10.96 -7.83
C ARG A 178 2.77 9.78 -8.40
N ASN A 179 2.48 9.37 -9.63
CA ASN A 179 3.13 8.21 -10.25
C ASN A 179 4.64 8.40 -10.43
N THR A 180 5.09 9.62 -10.73
CA THR A 180 6.52 9.93 -10.89
C THR A 180 7.27 9.86 -9.56
N LEU A 181 6.70 10.43 -8.48
CA LEU A 181 7.27 10.34 -7.13
C LEU A 181 7.35 8.88 -6.66
N TYR A 182 6.29 8.12 -6.89
CA TYR A 182 6.27 6.70 -6.54
C TYR A 182 7.27 5.87 -7.34
N LYS A 183 7.49 6.19 -8.61
CA LYS A 183 8.54 5.55 -9.40
C LYS A 183 9.91 5.76 -8.77
N ALA A 184 10.27 7.01 -8.45
CA ALA A 184 11.56 7.32 -7.82
C ALA A 184 11.70 6.64 -6.45
N TYR A 185 10.64 6.65 -5.64
CA TYR A 185 10.59 5.95 -4.36
C TYR A 185 10.80 4.44 -4.50
N LEU A 186 10.12 3.78 -5.45
CA LEU A 186 10.24 2.34 -5.62
C LEU A 186 11.64 1.93 -6.09
N GLU A 187 12.25 2.70 -7.00
CA GLU A 187 13.62 2.46 -7.47
C GLU A 187 14.64 2.60 -6.33
N ASP A 188 14.54 3.68 -5.54
CA ASP A 188 15.42 3.90 -4.39
C ASP A 188 15.23 2.83 -3.31
N PHE A 189 13.97 2.48 -2.98
CA PHE A 189 13.68 1.45 -1.99
C PHE A 189 14.14 0.06 -2.44
N TYR A 190 14.09 -0.23 -3.74
CA TYR A 190 14.64 -1.46 -4.31
C TYR A 190 16.16 -1.51 -4.17
N HIS A 191 16.87 -0.43 -4.52
CA HIS A 191 18.32 -0.35 -4.35
C HIS A 191 18.76 -0.44 -2.87
N PHE A 192 18.02 0.21 -1.98
CA PHE A 192 18.21 0.08 -0.54
C PHE A 192 17.99 -1.36 -0.05
N SER A 193 16.94 -2.02 -0.53
CA SER A 193 16.65 -3.42 -0.18
C SER A 193 17.72 -4.40 -0.65
N LEU A 194 18.29 -4.18 -1.84
CA LEU A 194 19.40 -4.95 -2.37
C LEU A 194 20.70 -4.76 -1.58
N SER A 195 20.90 -3.59 -0.97
CA SER A 195 22.10 -3.29 -0.18
C SER A 195 22.25 -4.17 1.06
N PHE A 196 21.13 -4.70 1.59
CA PHE A 196 21.14 -5.62 2.72
C PHE A 196 21.71 -7.00 2.38
N GLY A 197 21.59 -7.43 1.11
CA GLY A 197 21.93 -8.78 0.71
C GLY A 197 21.04 -9.87 1.33
N GLY A 198 21.45 -11.12 1.09
CA GLY A 198 20.86 -12.31 1.70
C GLY A 198 19.35 -12.49 1.46
N PRO A 199 18.62 -13.13 2.39
CA PRO A 199 17.19 -13.42 2.23
C PRO A 199 16.34 -12.14 2.21
N THR A 200 16.81 -11.05 2.85
CA THR A 200 16.09 -9.76 2.82
C THR A 200 16.03 -9.22 1.40
N ALA A 201 17.16 -9.21 0.68
CA ALA A 201 17.22 -8.72 -0.69
C ALA A 201 16.40 -9.58 -1.67
N GLU A 202 16.44 -10.90 -1.50
CA GLU A 202 15.69 -11.83 -2.36
C GLU A 202 14.17 -11.67 -2.20
N ILE A 203 13.67 -11.75 -0.95
CA ILE A 203 12.23 -11.66 -0.68
C ILE A 203 11.70 -10.25 -0.95
N MET A 204 12.38 -9.23 -0.45
CA MET A 204 11.94 -7.84 -0.64
C MET A 204 12.06 -7.43 -2.11
N GLY A 205 13.09 -7.93 -2.80
CA GLY A 205 13.25 -7.72 -4.23
C GLY A 205 12.08 -8.28 -5.02
N GLU A 206 11.63 -9.50 -4.73
CA GLU A 206 10.46 -10.10 -5.39
C GLU A 206 9.17 -9.30 -5.10
N LEU A 207 8.96 -8.88 -3.85
CA LEU A 207 7.79 -8.07 -3.46
C LEU A 207 7.74 -6.71 -4.18
N LEU A 208 8.87 -6.01 -4.23
CA LEU A 208 8.96 -4.70 -4.91
C LEU A 208 8.90 -4.80 -6.42
N GLN A 209 9.44 -5.88 -7.00
CA GLN A 209 9.30 -6.17 -8.43
C GLN A 209 7.83 -6.35 -8.81
N PHE A 210 7.07 -7.10 -8.00
CA PHE A 210 5.63 -7.26 -8.21
C PHE A 210 4.88 -5.94 -8.06
N GLU A 211 5.22 -5.11 -7.07
CA GLU A 211 4.60 -3.79 -6.88
C GLU A 211 4.82 -2.87 -8.09
N ALA A 212 6.04 -2.86 -8.63
CA ALA A 212 6.38 -2.10 -9.82
C ALA A 212 5.66 -2.60 -11.08
N ASP A 213 5.57 -3.93 -11.24
CA ASP A 213 4.86 -4.55 -12.37
C ASP A 213 3.35 -4.25 -12.28
N ARG A 214 2.75 -4.37 -11.09
CA ARG A 214 1.35 -3.98 -10.83
C ARG A 214 1.09 -2.53 -11.21
N ARG A 215 1.95 -1.61 -10.80
CA ARG A 215 1.81 -0.19 -11.13
C ARG A 215 1.95 0.06 -12.62
N SER A 216 2.90 -0.57 -13.30
CA SER A 216 3.07 -0.44 -14.74
C SER A 216 1.84 -0.90 -15.51
N LEU A 217 1.22 -2.00 -15.08
CA LEU A 217 -0.04 -2.51 -15.64
C LEU A 217 -1.21 -1.56 -15.36
N ASN A 218 -1.38 -1.10 -14.13
CA ASN A 218 -2.46 -0.19 -13.76
C ASN A 218 -2.35 1.17 -14.48
N ILE A 219 -1.15 1.73 -14.59
CA ILE A 219 -0.92 2.95 -15.37
C ILE A 219 -1.27 2.72 -16.85
N THR A 220 -0.89 1.59 -17.43
CA THR A 220 -1.21 1.28 -18.83
C THR A 220 -2.71 1.16 -19.05
N ILE A 221 -3.41 0.41 -18.20
CA ILE A 221 -4.86 0.20 -18.32
C ILE A 221 -5.64 1.50 -18.09
N ASN A 222 -5.27 2.27 -17.06
CA ASN A 222 -5.94 3.53 -16.72
C ASN A 222 -5.60 4.67 -17.69
N SER A 223 -4.50 4.54 -18.45
CA SER A 223 -4.15 5.51 -19.50
C SER A 223 -5.04 5.42 -20.74
N PHE A 224 -5.77 4.32 -20.94
CA PHE A 224 -6.62 4.15 -22.12
C PHE A 224 -7.76 5.16 -22.13
N GLY A 225 -7.89 5.91 -23.23
CA GLY A 225 -8.90 6.97 -23.38
C GLY A 225 -8.52 8.31 -22.74
N THR A 226 -7.29 8.46 -22.24
CA THR A 226 -6.74 9.74 -21.76
C THR A 226 -5.87 10.41 -22.82
N GLU A 227 -5.52 11.69 -22.63
CA GLU A 227 -4.62 12.45 -23.53
C GLU A 227 -3.13 12.15 -23.31
N LEU A 228 -2.80 11.14 -22.50
CA LEU A 228 -1.42 10.78 -22.17
C LEU A 228 -0.69 10.19 -23.38
N THR A 229 0.45 10.78 -23.76
CA THR A 229 1.26 10.26 -24.86
C THR A 229 1.96 8.95 -24.49
N LYS A 230 2.31 8.14 -25.50
CA LYS A 230 3.04 6.87 -25.29
C LYS A 230 4.41 7.08 -24.64
N ASP A 231 5.08 8.19 -24.96
CA ASP A 231 6.39 8.53 -24.42
C ASP A 231 6.30 8.98 -22.96
N ASP A 232 5.28 9.77 -22.60
CA ASP A 232 5.07 10.18 -21.22
C ASP A 232 4.63 9.00 -20.35
N ARG A 233 3.81 8.09 -20.89
CA ARG A 233 3.49 6.82 -20.24
C ARG A 233 4.73 6.00 -19.94
N ALA A 234 5.68 5.90 -20.88
CA ALA A 234 6.92 5.16 -20.68
C ALA A 234 7.79 5.74 -19.55
N LYS A 235 7.77 7.08 -19.38
CA LYS A 235 8.50 7.75 -18.28
C LYS A 235 7.93 7.41 -16.90
N LEU A 236 6.66 7.04 -16.80
CA LEU A 236 6.01 6.72 -15.52
C LEU A 236 6.29 5.30 -15.02
N PHE A 237 6.77 4.40 -15.88
CA PHE A 237 7.06 3.03 -15.47
C PHE A 237 8.34 2.95 -14.64
N PRO A 238 8.32 2.29 -13.47
CA PRO A 238 9.54 2.00 -12.72
C PRO A 238 10.50 1.15 -13.56
N HIS A 239 11.80 1.42 -13.43
CA HIS A 239 12.86 0.65 -14.08
C HIS A 239 13.26 -0.61 -13.29
N ILE A 240 12.31 -1.15 -12.53
CA ILE A 240 12.44 -2.37 -11.74
C ILE A 240 11.26 -3.28 -12.05
N GLY A 241 11.36 -4.57 -11.72
CA GLY A 241 10.31 -5.54 -12.03
C GLY A 241 10.75 -6.59 -13.04
N ARG A 242 9.88 -7.57 -13.28
CA ARG A 242 10.11 -8.60 -14.31
C ARG A 242 9.69 -8.10 -15.69
N LEU A 243 8.82 -7.10 -15.75
CA LEU A 243 8.41 -6.46 -17.00
C LEU A 243 9.49 -5.52 -17.56
N PHE A 244 10.42 -5.05 -16.74
CA PHE A 244 11.55 -4.26 -17.21
C PHE A 244 12.67 -5.17 -17.79
N PRO A 245 13.27 -4.89 -18.96
CA PRO A 245 13.02 -3.73 -19.85
C PRO A 245 12.02 -3.98 -20.99
N GLU A 246 11.92 -5.21 -21.52
CA GLU A 246 11.17 -5.46 -22.76
C GLU A 246 9.64 -5.37 -22.59
N GLY A 247 9.10 -5.79 -21.45
CA GLY A 247 7.68 -5.71 -21.13
C GLY A 247 7.20 -4.25 -21.07
N ASN A 248 7.94 -3.38 -20.37
CA ASN A 248 7.61 -1.95 -20.26
C ASN A 248 7.61 -1.26 -21.64
N LEU A 249 8.55 -1.59 -22.52
CA LEU A 249 8.58 -1.05 -23.89
C LEU A 249 7.38 -1.51 -24.73
N LYS A 250 6.88 -2.72 -24.50
CA LYS A 250 5.68 -3.23 -25.17
C LYS A 250 4.42 -2.59 -24.58
N LEU A 251 4.32 -2.51 -23.25
CA LEU A 251 3.22 -1.83 -22.54
C LEU A 251 3.09 -0.37 -22.92
N ALA A 252 4.22 0.34 -23.08
CA ALA A 252 4.25 1.72 -23.56
C ALA A 252 3.65 1.88 -24.97
N LYS A 253 3.62 0.83 -25.78
CA LYS A 253 3.05 0.83 -27.13
C LYS A 253 1.62 0.32 -27.20
N SER A 254 1.16 -0.39 -26.16
CA SER A 254 -0.16 -1.02 -26.11
C SER A 254 -1.28 0.01 -26.13
N ASP A 255 -2.31 -0.24 -26.95
CA ASP A 255 -3.48 0.63 -27.07
C ASP A 255 -4.78 -0.04 -26.59
N ASP A 256 -4.74 -1.34 -26.30
CA ASP A 256 -5.88 -2.12 -25.83
C ASP A 256 -5.49 -3.13 -24.74
N ILE A 257 -6.51 -3.67 -24.07
CA ILE A 257 -6.35 -4.65 -22.99
C ILE A 257 -5.83 -5.99 -23.54
N GLU A 258 -6.14 -6.33 -24.79
CA GLU A 258 -5.69 -7.58 -25.43
C GLU A 258 -4.18 -7.60 -25.65
N GLN A 259 -3.58 -6.48 -26.04
CA GLN A 259 -2.13 -6.30 -26.16
C GLN A 259 -1.45 -6.35 -24.80
N VAL A 260 -2.05 -5.74 -23.77
CA VAL A 260 -1.54 -5.86 -22.39
C VAL A 260 -1.53 -7.32 -21.94
N LYS A 261 -2.62 -8.06 -22.21
CA LYS A 261 -2.68 -9.50 -21.94
C LYS A 261 -1.59 -10.27 -22.69
N ALA A 262 -1.36 -9.98 -23.97
CA ALA A 262 -0.33 -10.64 -24.76
C ALA A 262 1.10 -10.40 -24.22
N VAL A 263 1.36 -9.24 -23.61
CA VAL A 263 2.63 -8.97 -22.91
C VAL A 263 2.74 -9.80 -21.63
N CYS A 264 1.66 -9.87 -20.86
CA CYS A 264 1.61 -10.64 -19.60
C CYS A 264 1.68 -12.15 -19.83
N ASP A 265 1.17 -12.68 -20.95
CA ASP A 265 1.15 -14.11 -21.28
C ASP A 265 2.56 -14.73 -21.40
N VAL A 266 3.58 -13.91 -21.65
CA VAL A 266 4.99 -14.32 -21.69
C VAL A 266 5.48 -14.73 -20.29
N PHE A 267 4.91 -14.14 -19.24
CA PHE A 267 5.29 -14.38 -17.86
C PHE A 267 4.30 -15.35 -17.21
N LEU A 268 4.81 -16.52 -16.76
CA LEU A 268 3.99 -17.60 -16.19
C LEU A 268 3.11 -17.15 -15.02
N GLU A 269 3.62 -16.24 -14.18
CA GLU A 269 2.92 -15.72 -13.01
C GLU A 269 1.78 -14.77 -13.41
N TYR A 270 1.99 -13.93 -14.43
CA TYR A 270 1.03 -12.91 -14.85
C TYR A 270 -0.02 -13.43 -15.83
N ARG A 271 0.28 -14.54 -16.51
CA ARG A 271 -0.65 -15.21 -17.42
C ARG A 271 -1.97 -15.57 -16.75
N GLN A 272 -1.92 -16.04 -15.50
CA GLN A 272 -3.12 -16.46 -14.77
C GLN A 272 -4.04 -15.29 -14.41
N PHE A 273 -3.52 -14.06 -14.36
CA PHE A 273 -4.32 -12.88 -14.02
C PHE A 273 -5.28 -12.46 -15.12
N PHE A 274 -5.00 -12.78 -16.38
CA PHE A 274 -5.85 -12.41 -17.52
C PHE A 274 -6.64 -13.59 -18.10
N ASP A 275 -6.52 -14.77 -17.49
CA ASP A 275 -7.28 -15.93 -17.93
C ASP A 275 -8.68 -15.92 -17.30
N ASN A 276 -9.70 -15.65 -18.11
CA ASN A 276 -11.11 -15.64 -17.69
C ASN A 276 -11.72 -17.06 -17.74
N SER A 277 -10.89 -18.10 -17.89
CA SER A 277 -11.31 -19.48 -18.15
C SER A 277 -11.85 -20.23 -16.93
N THR A 278 -11.72 -19.70 -15.71
CA THR A 278 -12.29 -20.31 -14.50
C THR A 278 -13.74 -19.87 -14.28
N GLY A 279 -14.65 -20.48 -15.05
CA GLY A 279 -16.11 -20.26 -15.03
C GLY A 279 -16.84 -20.68 -13.76
N THR A 280 -16.34 -20.35 -12.57
CA THR A 280 -17.02 -20.65 -11.30
C THR A 280 -17.02 -19.45 -10.35
N ALA A 281 -18.23 -18.92 -10.14
CA ALA A 281 -18.67 -18.00 -9.08
C ALA A 281 -17.99 -16.61 -9.02
N ALA A 282 -18.74 -15.59 -9.48
CA ALA A 282 -18.42 -14.16 -9.46
C ALA A 282 -17.14 -13.79 -10.21
N THR A 283 -17.27 -13.07 -11.33
CA THR A 283 -16.15 -12.49 -12.09
C THR A 283 -15.30 -11.61 -11.18
N LYS A 284 -14.25 -12.18 -10.57
CA LYS A 284 -13.21 -11.45 -9.85
C LYS A 284 -12.56 -10.47 -10.81
N THR A 285 -12.38 -9.24 -10.36
CA THR A 285 -11.73 -8.20 -11.15
C THR A 285 -10.24 -8.50 -11.27
N LEU A 286 -9.57 -7.83 -12.21
CA LEU A 286 -8.12 -7.92 -12.36
C LEU A 286 -7.41 -7.44 -11.09
N ASP A 287 -7.92 -6.38 -10.46
CA ASP A 287 -7.39 -5.86 -9.19
C ASP A 287 -7.52 -6.88 -8.06
N ASP A 288 -8.65 -7.60 -7.96
CA ASP A 288 -8.82 -8.67 -6.97
C ASP A 288 -7.74 -9.76 -7.12
N ARG A 289 -7.38 -10.11 -8.37
CA ARG A 289 -6.33 -11.10 -8.66
C ARG A 289 -4.95 -10.58 -8.28
N PHE A 290 -4.67 -9.30 -8.50
CA PHE A 290 -3.42 -8.69 -8.04
C PHE A 290 -3.32 -8.68 -6.52
N PHE A 291 -4.40 -8.36 -5.82
CA PHE A 291 -4.42 -8.40 -4.36
C PHE A 291 -4.27 -9.83 -3.82
N GLU A 292 -4.89 -10.83 -4.45
CA GLU A 292 -4.72 -12.24 -4.06
C GLU A 292 -3.26 -12.69 -4.19
N TYR A 293 -2.60 -12.32 -5.28
CA TYR A 293 -1.20 -12.64 -5.48
C TYR A 293 -0.27 -11.83 -4.56
N GLU A 294 -0.55 -10.55 -4.32
CA GLU A 294 0.17 -9.73 -3.33
C GLU A 294 0.11 -10.38 -1.95
N VAL A 295 -1.07 -10.84 -1.54
CA VAL A 295 -1.27 -11.54 -0.26
C VAL A 295 -0.51 -12.87 -0.24
N ASP A 296 -0.50 -13.64 -1.33
CA ASP A 296 0.26 -14.89 -1.43
C ASP A 296 1.77 -14.69 -1.29
N LEU A 297 2.34 -13.68 -1.97
CA LEU A 297 3.76 -13.34 -1.81
C LEU A 297 4.07 -12.88 -0.38
N ASN A 298 3.24 -11.99 0.18
CA ASN A 298 3.40 -11.53 1.56
C ASN A 298 3.22 -12.67 2.59
N LYS A 299 2.44 -13.72 2.30
CA LYS A 299 2.35 -14.92 3.14
C LYS A 299 3.63 -15.75 3.08
N LYS A 300 4.19 -15.93 1.89
CA LYS A 300 5.42 -16.72 1.66
C LYS A 300 6.60 -16.12 2.40
N SER A 301 6.67 -14.80 2.55
CA SER A 301 7.72 -14.15 3.33
C SER A 301 7.79 -14.64 4.79
N PHE A 302 6.66 -15.00 5.41
CA PHE A 302 6.63 -15.50 6.79
C PHE A 302 7.25 -16.91 6.95
N GLN A 303 7.47 -17.64 5.85
CA GLN A 303 8.06 -18.98 5.87
C GLN A 303 9.57 -18.96 6.10
N GLN A 304 10.23 -17.85 5.78
CA GLN A 304 11.65 -17.64 6.08
C GLN A 304 11.83 -16.94 7.42
N GLN A 305 13.05 -16.96 7.96
CA GLN A 305 13.42 -16.34 9.24
C GLN A 305 14.65 -15.45 9.05
N PHE A 306 14.81 -14.45 9.93
CA PHE A 306 15.97 -13.53 9.95
C PHE A 306 16.07 -12.61 8.73
N HIS A 307 14.97 -11.93 8.37
CA HIS A 307 14.94 -10.94 7.29
C HIS A 307 13.99 -9.76 7.59
N TYR A 308 14.24 -8.60 6.98
CA TYR A 308 13.44 -7.39 7.21
C TYR A 308 12.14 -7.34 6.39
N ALA A 309 12.02 -8.15 5.32
CA ALA A 309 10.79 -8.19 4.51
C ALA A 309 9.53 -8.60 5.30
N LEU A 310 9.70 -9.20 6.50
CA LEU A 310 8.62 -9.53 7.43
C LEU A 310 7.83 -8.27 7.86
N PHE A 311 8.52 -7.16 8.12
CA PHE A 311 7.90 -5.91 8.57
C PHE A 311 7.04 -5.28 7.47
N TYR A 312 7.54 -5.29 6.22
CA TYR A 312 6.76 -4.88 5.04
C TYR A 312 5.52 -5.77 4.86
N SER A 313 5.72 -7.08 4.89
CA SER A 313 4.64 -8.04 4.66
C SER A 313 3.57 -7.95 5.75
N PHE A 314 3.97 -7.78 7.01
CA PHE A 314 3.04 -7.55 8.11
C PHE A 314 2.17 -6.32 7.88
N LEU A 315 2.78 -5.18 7.52
CA LEU A 315 2.05 -3.95 7.23
C LEU A 315 1.03 -4.16 6.10
N LYS A 316 1.45 -4.74 4.97
CA LYS A 316 0.56 -5.00 3.82
C LYS A 316 -0.57 -5.99 4.10
N LEU A 317 -0.29 -7.05 4.86
CA LEU A 317 -1.33 -8.00 5.26
C LEU A 317 -2.33 -7.37 6.22
N LYS A 318 -1.87 -6.54 7.18
CA LYS A 318 -2.78 -5.83 8.08
C LYS A 318 -3.64 -4.81 7.33
N GLU A 319 -3.10 -4.09 6.35
CA GLU A 319 -3.91 -3.22 5.49
C GLU A 319 -5.00 -3.99 4.74
N GLN A 320 -4.68 -5.19 4.23
CA GLN A 320 -5.67 -6.03 3.58
C GLN A 320 -6.75 -6.51 4.57
N GLU A 321 -6.37 -6.81 5.82
CA GLU A 321 -7.32 -7.17 6.87
C GLU A 321 -8.30 -6.03 7.16
N VAL A 322 -7.80 -4.80 7.31
CA VAL A 322 -8.66 -3.62 7.49
C VAL A 322 -9.60 -3.44 6.30
N ARG A 323 -9.10 -3.57 5.06
CA ARG A 323 -9.93 -3.49 3.84
C ARG A 323 -11.03 -4.56 3.82
N ASN A 324 -10.71 -5.80 4.19
CA ASN A 324 -11.69 -6.89 4.25
C ASN A 324 -12.76 -6.63 5.32
N ILE A 325 -12.38 -6.17 6.52
CA ILE A 325 -13.32 -5.87 7.60
C ILE A 325 -14.27 -4.74 7.17
N VAL A 326 -13.74 -3.69 6.56
CA VAL A 326 -14.54 -2.56 6.06
C VAL A 326 -15.49 -3.00 4.95
N TRP A 327 -15.02 -3.80 3.99
CA TRP A 327 -15.87 -4.36 2.93
C TRP A 327 -17.06 -5.15 3.48
N VAL A 328 -16.82 -6.05 4.44
CA VAL A 328 -17.87 -6.83 5.08
C VAL A 328 -18.84 -5.92 5.85
N ALA A 329 -18.31 -4.94 6.58
CA ALA A 329 -19.14 -3.98 7.33
C ALA A 329 -20.01 -3.11 6.40
N GLU A 330 -19.49 -2.68 5.25
CA GLU A 330 -20.23 -1.93 4.24
C GLU A 330 -21.35 -2.77 3.60
N CYS A 331 -21.04 -4.02 3.23
CA CYS A 331 -22.04 -4.95 2.70
C CYS A 331 -23.20 -5.18 3.69
N ILE A 332 -22.89 -5.30 4.99
CA ILE A 332 -23.88 -5.46 6.05
C ILE A 332 -24.68 -4.17 6.25
N SER A 333 -24.00 -3.03 6.35
CA SER A 333 -24.66 -1.73 6.56
C SER A 333 -25.59 -1.33 5.42
N GLN A 334 -25.29 -1.73 4.18
CA GLN A 334 -26.12 -1.46 3.00
C GLN A 334 -27.16 -2.55 2.73
N GLY A 335 -27.13 -3.65 3.48
CA GLY A 335 -28.00 -4.81 3.27
C GLY A 335 -27.73 -5.58 1.97
N GLN A 336 -26.59 -5.34 1.30
CA GLN A 336 -26.22 -5.97 0.04
C GLN A 336 -25.26 -7.15 0.28
N LYS A 337 -25.83 -8.32 0.63
CA LYS A 337 -25.04 -9.51 0.95
C LYS A 337 -24.56 -10.31 -0.27
N ASP A 338 -24.98 -9.95 -1.48
CA ASP A 338 -24.67 -10.72 -2.71
C ASP A 338 -23.17 -10.83 -3.00
N ARG A 339 -22.38 -9.83 -2.59
CA ARG A 339 -20.92 -9.77 -2.80
C ARG A 339 -20.12 -9.77 -1.50
N ILE A 340 -20.75 -10.15 -0.39
CA ILE A 340 -20.09 -10.13 0.93
C ILE A 340 -18.87 -11.07 0.98
N ASN A 341 -18.89 -12.14 0.20
CA ASN A 341 -17.81 -13.13 0.10
C ASN A 341 -16.64 -12.72 -0.81
N ASN A 342 -16.68 -11.51 -1.41
CA ASN A 342 -15.59 -11.00 -2.25
C ASN A 342 -14.41 -10.43 -1.45
N TYR A 343 -14.26 -10.76 -0.17
CA TYR A 343 -13.07 -10.44 0.60
C TYR A 343 -11.92 -11.38 0.24
N ILE A 344 -10.69 -10.96 0.50
CA ILE A 344 -9.49 -11.74 0.15
C ILE A 344 -8.95 -12.45 1.40
N PRO A 345 -9.09 -13.78 1.52
CA PRO A 345 -8.70 -14.49 2.73
C PRO A 345 -7.17 -14.52 2.91
N ILE A 346 -6.72 -14.05 4.08
CA ILE A 346 -5.29 -13.90 4.42
C ILE A 346 -4.71 -15.10 5.18
N PHE A 347 -5.44 -15.84 6.01
CA PHE A 347 -4.90 -17.04 6.67
C PHE A 347 -5.94 -18.14 6.86
#